data_AF-A0A967GSS6-F1
#
_entry.id   AF-A0A967GSS6-F1
#
_cell.length_a   1.000
_cell.length_b   1.000
_cell.length_c   1.000
_cell.angle_alpha   90.00
_cell.angle_beta   90.00
_cell.angle_gamma   90.00
#
_symmetry.space_group_name_H-M   'P 1'
#
loop_
_entity.id
_entity.type
_entity.pdbx_description
1 polymer ?
#
loop_
_entity_poly.entity_id
_entity_poly.type
_entity_poly.pdbx_seq_one_letter_code
_entity_poly.pdbx_strand_id
1 'polypeptide(L)'
;MEIDRTQDHSLDFGGGWGHDASLGHGSFRKYHNRTIVLTITKHPGPMRPMTRFHINGEVAGNPDGEPPAGRETIPEIRHRGDVGAFLGRAPWGGCMIGDVGEILVYNRALEDDERLGVEAHLAEKFGLLLKPLHEIAPPATFSAGERGHWAYQPVQDVAPPSVSN
;
A
#
# COMPACT_ATOMS: atom_id res chain seq x y z
N MET A 1 9.94 9.89 4.79
CA MET A 1 9.79 8.45 5.02
C MET A 1 11.17 7.85 5.06
N GLU A 2 11.40 6.90 5.96
CA GLU A 2 12.65 6.17 6.11
C GLU A 2 12.35 4.69 6.40
N ILE A 3 13.26 3.81 5.99
CA ILE A 3 13.33 2.42 6.45
C ILE A 3 14.60 2.31 7.29
N ASP A 4 14.47 2.36 8.62
CA ASP A 4 15.61 2.31 9.53
C ASP A 4 16.12 0.87 9.69
N ARG A 5 17.23 0.57 9.01
CA ARG A 5 17.89 -0.74 9.04
C ARG A 5 18.55 -1.05 10.39
N THR A 6 18.78 -0.05 11.24
CA THR A 6 19.32 -0.25 12.59
C THR A 6 18.25 -0.75 13.58
N GLN A 7 16.96 -0.54 13.24
CA GLN A 7 15.80 -0.99 14.01
C GLN A 7 15.09 -2.18 13.33
N ASP A 8 15.88 -3.15 12.84
CA ASP A 8 15.38 -4.32 12.10
C ASP A 8 14.42 -3.93 10.97
N HIS A 9 14.75 -2.88 10.21
CA HIS A 9 13.91 -2.34 9.13
C HIS A 9 12.59 -1.75 9.66
N SER A 10 12.67 -0.76 10.56
CA SER A 10 11.49 0.02 10.96
C SER A 10 11.00 0.92 9.82
N LEU A 11 9.69 1.00 9.60
CA LEU A 11 9.10 1.97 8.69
C LEU A 11 8.69 3.24 9.45
N ASP A 12 9.31 4.36 9.09
CA ASP A 12 9.15 5.63 9.80
C ASP A 12 8.71 6.75 8.85
N PHE A 13 7.81 7.60 9.34
CA PHE A 13 7.40 8.83 8.68
C PHE A 13 7.82 10.04 9.52
N GLY A 14 8.90 10.68 9.09
CA GLY A 14 9.40 11.90 9.72
C GLY A 14 8.59 13.15 9.36
N GLY A 15 8.40 14.01 10.37
CA GLY A 15 7.80 15.34 10.34
C GLY A 15 8.73 16.41 10.93
N GLY A 16 10.04 16.19 10.89
CA GLY A 16 11.07 17.09 11.45
C GLY A 16 11.81 16.48 12.64
N TRP A 17 12.72 17.26 13.26
CA TRP A 17 13.65 16.80 14.30
C TRP A 17 12.97 16.01 15.45
N GLY A 18 13.02 14.68 15.36
CA GLY A 18 12.40 13.71 16.25
C GLY A 18 10.86 13.64 16.23
N HIS A 19 10.21 14.38 15.33
CA HIS A 19 8.76 14.34 15.18
C HIS A 19 8.43 13.25 14.18
N ASP A 20 8.19 12.04 14.62
CA ASP A 20 7.93 10.89 13.77
C ASP A 20 6.59 10.23 14.10
N ALA A 21 6.08 9.49 13.13
CA ALA A 21 5.20 8.36 13.35
C ALA A 21 5.94 7.12 12.85
N SER A 22 5.94 6.04 13.62
CA SER A 22 6.73 4.84 13.35
C SER A 22 5.88 3.60 13.50
N LEU A 23 6.05 2.63 12.61
CA LEU A 23 5.50 1.28 12.80
C LEU A 23 6.38 0.42 13.70
N GLY A 24 7.51 0.94 14.19
CA GLY A 24 8.35 0.26 15.16
C GLY A 24 9.25 -0.82 14.58
N HIS A 25 10.05 -1.40 15.47
CA HIS A 25 11.08 -2.37 15.18
C HIS A 25 10.56 -3.54 14.33
N GLY A 26 11.26 -3.93 13.26
CA GLY A 26 10.85 -5.09 12.46
C GLY A 26 9.71 -4.85 11.46
N SER A 27 9.06 -3.68 11.49
CA SER A 27 7.79 -3.45 10.79
C SER A 27 7.86 -3.61 9.27
N PHE A 28 8.99 -3.26 8.65
CA PHE A 28 9.19 -3.39 7.21
C PHE A 28 9.83 -4.71 6.79
N ARG A 29 10.36 -5.51 7.73
CA ARG A 29 11.18 -6.69 7.43
C ARG A 29 10.49 -7.69 6.48
N LYS A 30 9.19 -7.94 6.66
CA LYS A 30 8.41 -8.87 5.83
C LYS A 30 8.16 -8.40 4.39
N TYR A 31 8.46 -7.14 4.07
CA TYR A 31 8.30 -6.55 2.74
C TYR A 31 9.61 -6.43 1.97
N HIS A 32 10.74 -6.82 2.56
CA HIS A 32 12.04 -6.76 1.91
C HIS A 32 12.07 -7.58 0.61
N ASN A 33 12.65 -7.01 -0.46
CA ASN A 33 12.67 -7.59 -1.81
C ASN A 33 11.29 -7.93 -2.40
N ARG A 34 10.23 -7.27 -1.94
CA ARG A 34 8.88 -7.42 -2.51
C ARG A 34 8.42 -6.08 -3.08
N THR A 35 7.77 -6.13 -4.23
CA THR A 35 7.03 -4.97 -4.73
C THR A 35 5.83 -4.73 -3.81
N ILE A 36 5.70 -3.49 -3.34
CA ILE A 36 4.59 -3.08 -2.48
C ILE A 36 3.99 -1.78 -2.97
N VAL A 37 2.73 -1.55 -2.62
CA VAL A 37 2.14 -0.21 -2.60
C VAL A 37 2.20 0.28 -1.17
N LEU A 38 2.91 1.38 -0.93
CA LEU A 38 2.96 2.04 0.37
C LEU A 38 2.27 3.39 0.26
N THR A 39 1.26 3.59 1.10
CA THR A 39 0.56 4.86 1.24
C THR A 39 0.68 5.36 2.66
N ILE A 40 1.00 6.64 2.84
CA ILE A 40 1.03 7.31 4.13
C ILE A 40 0.08 8.50 4.04
N THR A 41 -0.93 8.54 4.88
CA THR A 41 -1.83 9.70 5.01
C THR A 41 -1.47 10.46 6.29
N LYS A 42 -1.42 11.80 6.18
CA LYS A 42 -1.19 12.71 7.30
C LYS A 42 -2.26 13.79 7.32
N HIS A 43 -3.17 13.73 8.28
CA HIS A 43 -4.12 14.82 8.52
C HIS A 43 -3.46 15.93 9.35
N PRO A 44 -3.91 17.19 9.28
CA PRO A 44 -3.44 18.25 10.17
C PRO A 44 -3.55 17.86 11.64
N GLY A 45 -2.55 18.23 12.45
CA GLY A 45 -2.51 17.93 13.88
C GLY A 45 -1.27 17.11 14.30
N PRO A 46 -1.29 16.52 15.52
CA PRO A 46 -0.16 15.78 16.08
C PRO A 46 0.37 14.66 15.17
N MET A 47 1.69 14.43 15.18
CA MET A 47 2.34 13.45 14.28
C MET A 47 1.72 12.05 14.38
N ARG A 48 1.84 11.40 15.54
CA ARG A 48 1.45 10.01 15.76
C ARG A 48 -0.02 9.72 15.47
N PRO A 49 -1.00 10.40 16.12
CA PRO A 49 -2.41 10.01 15.96
C PRO A 49 -2.98 10.41 14.60
N MET A 50 -2.41 11.40 13.90
CA MET A 50 -2.90 11.88 12.60
C MET A 50 -2.16 11.25 11.41
N THR A 51 -1.24 10.32 11.64
CA THR A 51 -0.58 9.55 10.59
C THR A 51 -1.20 8.16 10.50
N ARG A 52 -1.41 7.66 9.28
CA ARG A 52 -1.73 6.26 9.00
C ARG A 52 -0.82 5.73 7.91
N PHE A 53 -0.41 4.48 8.07
CA PHE A 53 0.34 3.74 7.08
C PHE A 53 -0.60 2.70 6.48
N HIS A 54 -0.52 2.53 5.16
CA HIS A 54 -1.18 1.46 4.44
C HIS A 54 -0.14 0.73 3.60
N ILE A 55 -0.12 -0.59 3.68
CA ILE A 55 0.75 -1.43 2.85
C ILE A 55 -0.13 -2.41 2.11
N ASN A 56 -0.05 -2.38 0.78
CA ASN A 56 -0.85 -3.21 -0.12
C ASN A 56 -2.36 -3.06 0.13
N GLY A 57 -2.76 -1.81 0.44
CA GLY A 57 -4.13 -1.38 0.70
C GLY A 57 -4.69 -1.67 2.08
N GLU A 58 -3.97 -2.42 2.92
CA GLU A 58 -4.36 -2.68 4.31
C GLU A 58 -3.72 -1.65 5.24
N VAL A 59 -4.44 -1.26 6.30
CA VAL A 59 -3.87 -0.46 7.39
C VAL A 59 -2.71 -1.24 8.03
N ALA A 60 -1.54 -0.63 8.08
CA ALA A 60 -0.36 -1.20 8.70
C ALA A 60 -0.24 -0.72 10.16
N GLY A 61 -0.07 -1.67 11.07
CA GLY A 61 0.26 -1.44 12.47
C GLY A 61 1.69 -1.86 12.80
N ASN A 62 2.10 -1.62 14.03
CA ASN A 62 3.35 -2.17 14.54
C ASN A 62 3.28 -3.71 14.59
N PRO A 63 4.39 -4.45 14.37
CA PRO A 63 4.46 -5.90 14.59
C PRO A 63 3.81 -6.43 15.86
N ASP A 64 3.83 -5.66 16.96
CA ASP A 64 3.20 -6.03 18.23
C ASP A 64 1.67 -5.84 18.26
N GLY A 65 1.08 -5.36 17.16
CA GLY A 65 -0.36 -5.06 17.05
C GLY A 65 -0.76 -3.70 17.63
N GLU A 66 0.19 -2.95 18.17
CA GLU A 66 -0.04 -1.63 18.73
C GLU A 66 -0.19 -0.56 17.63
N PRO A 67 -0.88 0.57 17.93
CA PRO A 67 -0.89 1.73 17.05
C PRO A 67 0.53 2.23 16.74
N PRO A 68 0.71 3.03 15.67
CA PRO A 68 1.99 3.65 15.39
C PRO A 68 2.55 4.38 16.62
N ALA A 69 3.84 4.21 16.87
CA ALA A 69 4.60 4.95 17.87
C ALA A 69 4.97 6.35 17.35
N GLY A 70 5.50 7.21 18.22
CA GLY A 70 6.00 8.53 17.82
C GLY A 70 5.46 9.68 18.67
N ARG A 71 5.56 10.90 18.17
CA ARG A 71 5.20 12.11 18.96
C ARG A 71 3.76 12.55 18.79
N GLU A 72 3.16 13.02 19.88
CA GLU A 72 1.84 13.65 19.91
C GLU A 72 1.90 15.18 19.84
N THR A 73 3.02 15.72 19.37
CA THR A 73 3.16 17.15 19.10
C THR A 73 2.84 17.45 17.64
N ILE A 74 2.29 18.65 17.40
CA ILE A 74 2.11 19.18 16.05
C ILE A 74 3.50 19.50 15.50
N PRO A 75 3.91 18.91 14.36
CA PRO A 75 5.21 19.19 13.78
C PRO A 75 5.25 20.63 13.27
N GLU A 76 6.37 21.33 13.49
CA GLU A 76 6.60 22.65 12.91
C GLU A 76 7.02 22.51 11.43
N ILE A 77 6.08 22.11 10.56
CA ILE A 77 6.32 22.02 9.12
C ILE A 77 6.20 23.42 8.54
N ARG A 78 7.34 24.00 8.17
CA ARG A 78 7.44 25.29 7.49
C ARG A 78 8.38 25.17 6.30
N HIS A 79 8.16 25.98 5.27
CA HIS A 79 9.14 26.12 4.20
C HIS A 79 10.47 26.59 4.81
N ARG A 80 11.55 25.88 4.51
CA ARG A 80 12.90 26.21 4.96
C ARG A 80 13.87 26.11 3.79
N GLY A 81 14.87 27.00 3.76
CA GLY A 81 15.91 26.98 2.73
C GLY A 81 17.00 25.92 2.97
N ASP A 82 17.04 25.31 4.15
CA ASP A 82 18.05 24.33 4.56
C ASP A 82 17.53 22.88 4.59
N VAL A 83 16.27 22.66 4.20
CA VAL A 83 15.66 21.32 4.15
C VAL A 83 15.04 21.10 2.78
N GLY A 84 15.50 20.08 2.07
CA GLY A 84 14.96 19.62 0.79
C GLY A 84 14.16 18.32 0.92
N ALA A 85 13.41 17.97 -0.12
CA ALA A 85 12.86 16.63 -0.30
C ALA A 85 13.91 15.75 -0.98
N PHE A 86 14.10 14.53 -0.46
CA PHE A 86 15.04 13.56 -1.00
C PHE A 86 14.31 12.26 -1.30
N LEU A 87 14.70 11.61 -2.40
CA LEU A 87 14.29 10.27 -2.73
C LEU A 87 15.54 9.41 -2.95
N GLY A 88 15.51 8.19 -2.41
CA GLY A 88 16.58 7.22 -2.59
C GLY A 88 17.86 7.53 -1.82
N ARG A 89 18.22 8.78 -1.54
CA ARG A 89 19.36 9.15 -0.69
C ARG A 89 19.26 10.59 -0.19
N ALA A 90 19.47 10.80 1.11
CA ALA A 90 19.72 12.11 1.70
C ALA A 90 21.24 12.34 1.90
N PRO A 91 21.75 13.60 1.91
CA PRO A 91 23.18 13.88 2.07
C PRO A 91 23.81 13.32 3.35
N TRP A 92 23.02 13.21 4.42
CA TRP A 92 23.41 12.70 5.73
C TRP A 92 22.96 11.26 6.01
N GLY A 93 22.31 10.61 5.04
CA GLY A 93 21.70 9.30 5.20
C GLY A 93 22.30 8.25 4.28
N GLY A 94 21.93 7.00 4.53
CA GLY A 94 22.19 5.90 3.60
C GLY A 94 21.43 6.05 2.27
N CYS A 95 21.75 5.19 1.31
CA CYS A 95 20.95 5.03 0.11
C CYS A 95 19.92 3.90 0.26
N MET A 96 18.78 4.08 -0.39
CA MET A 96 17.85 3.03 -0.73
C MET A 96 18.51 2.09 -1.74
N ILE A 97 18.25 0.80 -1.58
CA ILE A 97 18.66 -0.25 -2.51
C ILE A 97 17.37 -0.86 -3.03
N GLY A 98 17.12 -0.71 -4.33
CA GLY A 98 15.91 -1.19 -4.99
C GLY A 98 15.32 -0.15 -5.94
N ASP A 99 14.19 -0.51 -6.53
CA ASP A 99 13.50 0.30 -7.53
C ASP A 99 12.29 1.01 -6.94
N VAL A 100 12.03 2.22 -7.43
CA VAL A 100 10.77 2.94 -7.19
C VAL A 100 10.07 3.09 -8.52
N GLY A 101 8.92 2.44 -8.67
CA GLY A 101 8.13 2.49 -9.90
C GLY A 101 7.45 3.84 -10.11
N GLU A 102 6.82 4.39 -9.06
CA GLU A 102 6.04 5.62 -9.14
C GLU A 102 5.87 6.29 -7.77
N ILE A 103 5.77 7.62 -7.74
CA ILE A 103 5.47 8.42 -6.55
C ILE A 103 4.39 9.44 -6.87
N LEU A 104 3.38 9.49 -6.00
CA LEU A 104 2.30 10.47 -6.04
C LEU A 104 2.32 11.27 -4.72
N VAL A 105 2.29 12.60 -4.80
CA VAL A 105 2.27 13.48 -3.63
C VAL A 105 1.08 14.42 -3.74
N TYR A 106 0.25 14.44 -2.70
CA TYR A 106 -0.93 15.27 -2.60
C TYR A 106 -0.73 16.36 -1.55
N ASN A 107 -1.39 17.51 -1.75
CA ASN A 107 -1.39 18.62 -0.78
C ASN A 107 -2.43 18.44 0.35
N ARG A 108 -3.11 17.30 0.38
CA ARG A 108 -4.07 16.90 1.41
C ARG A 108 -3.96 15.40 1.67
N ALA A 109 -4.45 14.96 2.83
CA ALA A 109 -4.74 13.55 3.03
C ALA A 109 -5.90 13.14 2.12
N LEU A 110 -5.76 12.00 1.45
CA LEU A 110 -6.85 11.35 0.73
C LEU A 110 -7.75 10.63 1.74
N GLU A 111 -9.05 10.65 1.48
CA GLU A 111 -10.01 9.80 2.20
C GLU A 111 -9.82 8.33 1.77
N ASP A 112 -10.43 7.40 2.50
CA ASP A 112 -10.19 5.96 2.31
C ASP A 112 -10.59 5.45 0.92
N ASP A 113 -11.67 5.95 0.34
CA ASP A 113 -12.15 5.61 -0.99
C ASP A 113 -11.23 6.17 -2.10
N GLU A 114 -10.81 7.43 -1.96
CA GLU A 114 -9.87 8.07 -2.88
C GLU A 114 -8.51 7.37 -2.86
N ARG A 115 -8.01 7.09 -1.66
CA ARG A 115 -6.77 6.33 -1.44
C ARG A 115 -6.86 4.96 -2.10
N LEU A 116 -7.95 4.22 -1.83
CA LEU A 116 -8.14 2.88 -2.39
C LEU A 116 -8.23 2.90 -3.91
N GLY A 117 -8.85 3.93 -4.50
CA GLY A 117 -8.89 4.12 -5.95
C GLY A 117 -7.49 4.33 -6.57
N VAL A 118 -6.63 5.11 -5.91
CA VAL A 118 -5.23 5.30 -6.35
C VAL A 118 -4.43 4.01 -6.23
N GLU A 119 -4.58 3.29 -5.11
CA GLU A 119 -3.92 2.01 -4.89
C GLU A 119 -4.39 0.94 -5.88
N ALA A 120 -5.68 0.95 -6.25
CA ALA A 120 -6.26 0.10 -7.30
C ALA A 120 -5.58 0.35 -8.64
N HIS A 121 -5.46 1.62 -9.03
CA HIS A 121 -4.80 2.00 -10.26
C HIS A 121 -3.33 1.55 -10.31
N LEU A 122 -2.58 1.77 -9.23
CA LEU A 122 -1.19 1.34 -9.13
C LEU A 122 -1.08 -0.20 -9.15
N ALA A 123 -1.97 -0.89 -8.46
CA ALA A 123 -2.00 -2.35 -8.44
C ALA A 123 -2.25 -2.94 -9.83
N GLU A 124 -3.22 -2.41 -10.56
CA GLU A 124 -3.50 -2.81 -11.95
C GLU A 124 -2.28 -2.53 -12.85
N LYS A 125 -1.74 -1.31 -12.78
CA LYS A 125 -0.60 -0.87 -13.60
C LYS A 125 0.65 -1.72 -13.41
N PHE A 126 0.93 -2.13 -12.18
CA PHE A 126 2.13 -2.91 -11.83
C PHE A 126 1.87 -4.41 -11.61
N GLY A 127 0.64 -4.90 -11.89
CA GLY A 127 0.29 -6.31 -11.77
C GLY A 127 0.33 -6.85 -10.33
N LEU A 128 -0.06 -6.04 -9.35
CA LEU A 128 -0.08 -6.41 -7.93
C LEU A 128 -1.46 -6.86 -7.50
N LEU A 129 -1.51 -7.91 -6.67
CA LEU A 129 -2.74 -8.35 -6.02
C LEU A 129 -2.84 -7.71 -4.64
N LEU A 130 -3.80 -6.79 -4.48
CA LEU A 130 -4.11 -6.20 -3.17
C LEU A 130 -5.37 -6.86 -2.61
N LYS A 131 -5.32 -7.23 -1.34
CA LYS A 131 -6.43 -7.91 -0.67
C LYS A 131 -7.72 -7.08 -0.66
N PRO A 132 -7.69 -5.78 -0.31
CA PRO A 132 -8.91 -4.97 -0.31
C PRO A 132 -9.59 -4.94 -1.67
N LEU A 133 -8.83 -4.95 -2.78
CA LEU A 133 -9.36 -4.94 -4.14
C LEU A 133 -9.99 -6.28 -4.54
N HIS A 134 -9.42 -7.39 -4.08
CA HIS A 134 -9.96 -8.73 -4.34
C HIS A 134 -11.29 -8.95 -3.60
N GLU A 135 -11.49 -8.28 -2.46
CA GLU A 135 -12.72 -8.36 -1.67
C GLU A 135 -13.84 -7.41 -2.15
N ILE A 136 -13.55 -6.43 -3.03
CA ILE A 136 -14.58 -5.54 -3.61
C ILE A 136 -15.56 -6.32 -4.50
N ALA A 137 -15.09 -7.35 -5.19
CA ALA A 137 -15.97 -8.29 -5.86
C ALA A 137 -16.43 -9.33 -4.83
N PRO A 138 -17.68 -9.26 -4.30
CA PRO A 138 -18.19 -10.34 -3.48
C PRO A 138 -18.06 -11.65 -4.29
N PRO A 139 -17.63 -12.75 -3.66
CA PRO A 139 -17.58 -14.03 -4.36
C PRO A 139 -18.95 -14.30 -4.95
N ALA A 140 -19.00 -14.59 -6.25
CA ALA A 140 -20.26 -14.82 -6.94
C ALA A 140 -21.03 -15.93 -6.21
N THR A 141 -22.18 -15.57 -5.65
CA THR A 141 -23.06 -16.50 -4.94
C THR A 141 -23.96 -17.18 -5.96
N PHE A 142 -23.50 -18.31 -6.47
CA PHE A 142 -24.31 -19.14 -7.36
C PHE A 142 -25.31 -19.97 -6.55
N SER A 143 -26.57 -19.93 -6.94
CA SER A 143 -27.61 -20.87 -6.48
C SER A 143 -27.23 -22.32 -6.79
N ALA A 144 -27.92 -23.29 -6.16
CA ALA A 144 -27.70 -24.70 -6.47
C ALA A 144 -27.96 -25.01 -7.97
N GLY A 145 -28.92 -24.31 -8.59
CA GLY A 145 -29.20 -24.40 -10.03
C GLY A 145 -28.09 -23.83 -10.91
N GLU A 146 -27.53 -22.67 -10.55
CA GLU A 146 -26.42 -22.05 -11.29
C GLU A 146 -25.11 -22.83 -11.16
N ARG A 147 -24.84 -23.40 -9.98
CA ARG A 147 -23.71 -24.34 -9.79
C ARG A 147 -23.87 -25.60 -10.63
N GLY A 148 -25.11 -26.04 -10.88
CA GLY A 148 -25.43 -27.19 -11.72
C GLY A 148 -25.49 -26.88 -13.23
N HIS A 149 -25.61 -25.61 -13.62
CA HIS A 149 -25.79 -25.21 -15.02
C HIS A 149 -24.66 -25.68 -15.93
N TRP A 150 -23.42 -25.62 -15.44
CA TRP A 150 -22.23 -26.07 -16.19
C TRP A 150 -21.87 -27.53 -15.96
N ALA A 151 -22.37 -28.15 -14.89
CA ALA A 151 -22.06 -29.55 -14.54
C ALA A 151 -22.91 -30.57 -15.32
N TYR A 152 -24.01 -30.14 -15.93
CA TYR A 152 -24.97 -31.04 -16.60
C TYR A 152 -25.44 -30.57 -17.98
N GLN A 153 -24.73 -29.66 -18.65
CA GLN A 153 -25.03 -29.44 -20.06
C GLN A 153 -24.74 -30.74 -20.83
N PRO A 154 -25.72 -31.30 -21.58
CA PRO A 154 -25.43 -32.37 -22.51
C PRO A 154 -24.33 -31.90 -23.45
N VAL A 155 -23.31 -32.74 -23.70
CA VAL A 155 -22.33 -32.47 -24.75
C VAL A 155 -23.12 -32.24 -26.04
N GLN A 156 -23.03 -31.03 -26.59
CA GLN A 156 -23.58 -30.78 -27.92
C GLN A 156 -22.66 -31.48 -28.91
N ASP A 157 -23.14 -32.56 -29.52
CA ASP A 157 -22.48 -33.16 -30.67
C ASP A 157 -22.62 -32.20 -31.86
N VAL A 158 -21.64 -31.31 -32.02
CA VAL A 158 -21.55 -30.44 -33.18
C VAL A 158 -21.01 -31.26 -34.34
N ALA A 159 -21.83 -31.44 -35.38
CA ALA A 159 -21.38 -32.08 -36.61
C ALA A 159 -20.20 -31.27 -37.19
N PRO A 160 -19.07 -31.91 -37.53
CA PRO A 160 -17.94 -31.20 -38.11
C PRO A 160 -18.36 -30.54 -39.43
N PRO A 161 -17.82 -29.34 -39.74
CA PRO A 161 -18.17 -28.62 -40.96
C PRO A 161 -17.88 -29.51 -42.18
N SER A 162 -18.81 -29.53 -43.14
CA SER A 162 -18.62 -30.26 -44.39
C SER A 162 -17.47 -29.62 -45.18
N VAL A 163 -16.35 -30.32 -45.29
CA VAL A 163 -15.25 -29.93 -46.17
C VAL A 163 -15.53 -30.55 -47.54
N SER A 164 -15.82 -29.72 -48.54
CA SER A 164 -15.84 -30.14 -49.94
C SER A 164 -14.40 -30.22 -50.46
N ASN A 165 -13.97 -31.39 -50.92
CA ASN A 165 -12.76 -31.55 -51.72
C ASN A 165 -12.99 -31.10 -53.16
#